data_AF-A0A0W8F328-F1
#
_entry.id   AF-A0A0W8F328-F1
#
_cell.length_a   1.000
_cell.length_b   1.000
_cell.length_c   1.000
_cell.angle_alpha   90.00
_cell.angle_beta   90.00
_cell.angle_gamma   90.00
#
_symmetry.space_group_name_H-M   'P 1'
#
loop_
_entity.id
_entity.type
_entity.pdbx_description
1 polymer ?
#
loop_
_entity_poly.entity_id
_entity_poly.type
_entity_poly.pdbx_seq_one_letter_code
_entity_poly.pdbx_strand_id
1 'polypeptide(L)'
;MYAATPPQVSKTPESGEYISRGSFVVRGEREYFRNVPLGIAIAIQREPELAVIGGPPSAVASRADTSVVLKPGTFEPNDAAKKVLRALRERLSDAEVRGLKTVLNTEAIAAFVPPGGSDIVEP
;
A
#
# COMPACT_ATOMS: atom_id res chain seq x y z
N MET A 1 -8.44 12.88 -4.18
CA MET A 1 -7.25 13.18 -5.01
C MET A 1 -7.71 13.38 -6.44
N TYR A 2 -7.00 14.15 -7.27
CA TYR A 2 -7.30 14.20 -8.71
C TYR A 2 -6.00 14.09 -9.52
N ALA A 3 -6.10 13.53 -10.72
CA ALA A 3 -5.03 13.54 -11.70
C ALA A 3 -5.39 14.44 -12.89
N ALA A 4 -4.35 15.04 -13.47
CA ALA A 4 -4.43 15.78 -14.71
C ALA A 4 -3.26 15.33 -15.60
N THR A 5 -3.54 15.09 -16.87
CA THR A 5 -2.53 14.69 -17.84
C THR A 5 -1.67 15.88 -18.25
N PRO A 6 -0.43 15.67 -18.75
CA PRO A 6 0.46 16.77 -19.13
C PRO A 6 -0.18 17.84 -20.05
N PRO A 7 -0.98 17.48 -21.08
CA PRO A 7 -1.64 18.48 -21.93
C PRO A 7 -2.67 19.37 -21.20
N GLN A 8 -3.18 18.94 -20.05
CA GLN A 8 -4.15 19.70 -19.27
C GLN A 8 -3.52 20.80 -18.43
N VAL A 9 -2.19 20.78 -18.25
CA VAL A 9 -1.46 21.69 -17.37
C VAL A 9 -0.73 22.75 -18.19
N SER A 10 -1.04 24.02 -17.95
CA SER A 10 -0.44 25.16 -18.66
C SER A 10 0.10 26.20 -17.70
N LYS A 11 1.27 26.76 -18.01
CA LYS A 11 1.77 27.99 -17.37
C LYS A 11 1.34 29.27 -18.09
N THR A 12 0.68 29.14 -19.23
CA THR A 12 0.18 30.28 -20.01
C THR A 12 -1.28 30.55 -19.64
N PRO A 13 -1.60 31.76 -19.14
CA PRO A 13 -2.99 32.19 -18.92
C PRO A 13 -3.71 32.41 -20.25
N GLU A 14 -5.05 32.32 -20.26
CA GLU A 14 -5.82 32.80 -21.41
C GLU A 14 -5.84 34.33 -21.46
N SER A 15 -6.18 34.89 -22.61
CA SER A 15 -6.28 36.35 -22.78
C SER A 15 -7.29 36.92 -21.77
N GLY A 16 -6.85 37.90 -20.98
CA GLY A 16 -7.67 38.53 -19.93
C GLY A 16 -7.56 37.87 -18.56
N GLU A 17 -6.88 36.72 -18.45
CA GLU A 17 -6.57 36.10 -17.16
C GLU A 17 -5.19 36.57 -16.63
N TYR A 18 -5.09 36.72 -15.31
CA TYR A 18 -3.81 36.88 -14.63
C TYR A 18 -3.52 35.65 -13.77
N ILE A 19 -2.29 35.15 -13.84
CA ILE A 19 -1.81 34.10 -12.94
C ILE A 19 -0.56 34.58 -12.22
N SER A 20 -0.44 34.24 -10.93
CA SER A 20 0.75 34.56 -10.14
C SER A 20 1.98 33.77 -10.59
N ARG A 21 3.17 34.32 -10.34
CA ARG A 21 4.43 33.61 -10.58
C ARG A 21 4.46 32.31 -9.77
N GLY A 22 4.79 31.20 -10.42
CA GLY A 22 4.81 29.87 -9.83
C GLY A 22 3.50 29.08 -9.99
N SER A 23 2.44 29.70 -10.49
CA SER A 23 1.16 29.03 -10.72
C SER A 23 1.09 28.30 -12.06
N PHE A 24 0.15 27.36 -12.15
CA PHE A 24 -0.24 26.67 -13.37
C PHE A 24 -1.76 26.52 -13.40
N VAL A 25 -2.32 26.43 -14.60
CA VAL A 25 -3.76 26.28 -14.85
C VAL A 25 -4.02 24.84 -15.31
N VAL A 26 -5.01 24.18 -14.72
CA VAL A 26 -5.47 22.84 -15.12
C VAL A 26 -6.81 22.94 -15.84
N ARG A 27 -6.83 22.60 -17.14
CA ARG A 27 -8.01 22.70 -18.02
C ARG A 27 -8.63 21.34 -18.34
N GLY A 28 -9.91 21.36 -18.70
CA GLY A 28 -10.67 20.16 -19.07
C GLY A 28 -11.11 19.29 -17.88
N GLU A 29 -11.64 18.11 -18.17
CA GLU A 29 -12.12 17.15 -17.18
C GLU A 29 -10.95 16.53 -16.41
N ARG A 30 -11.02 16.59 -15.07
CA ARG A 30 -10.01 16.00 -14.19
C ARG A 30 -10.49 14.63 -13.76
N GLU A 31 -9.57 13.68 -13.68
CA GLU A 31 -9.90 12.38 -13.13
C GLU A 31 -9.94 12.48 -11.60
N TYR A 32 -11.11 12.30 -11.01
CA TYR A 32 -11.31 12.39 -9.57
C TYR A 32 -11.32 11.01 -8.93
N PHE A 33 -10.36 10.79 -8.03
CA PHE A 33 -10.31 9.60 -7.18
C PHE A 33 -11.01 9.90 -5.85
N ARG A 34 -12.17 9.27 -5.66
CA ARG A 34 -13.01 9.39 -4.45
C ARG A 34 -13.04 8.05 -3.73
N ASN A 35 -13.01 8.07 -2.39
CA ASN A 35 -13.10 6.89 -1.55
C ASN A 35 -12.08 5.79 -1.89
N VAL A 36 -10.86 6.18 -2.31
CA VAL A 36 -9.80 5.20 -2.57
C VAL A 36 -9.47 4.51 -1.26
N PRO A 37 -9.68 3.18 -1.14
CA PRO A 37 -9.38 2.46 0.08
C PRO A 37 -7.88 2.56 0.33
N LEU A 38 -7.51 3.23 1.42
CA LEU A 38 -6.13 3.30 1.84
C LEU A 38 -5.81 2.02 2.59
N GLY A 39 -5.03 1.16 1.96
CA GLY A 39 -4.56 -0.06 2.58
C GLY A 39 -3.41 -0.71 1.84
N ILE A 40 -2.59 -1.43 2.59
CA ILE A 40 -1.48 -2.25 2.07
C ILE A 40 -1.75 -3.70 2.42
N ALA A 41 -1.56 -4.60 1.47
CA ALA A 41 -1.52 -6.02 1.75
C ALA A 41 -0.07 -6.44 1.99
N ILE A 42 0.15 -7.31 2.97
CA ILE A 42 1.43 -7.96 3.25
C ILE A 42 1.20 -9.47 3.14
N ALA A 43 2.05 -10.15 2.37
CA ALA A 43 1.88 -11.56 2.03
C ALA A 43 3.20 -12.30 1.95
N ILE A 44 3.10 -13.62 1.80
CA ILE A 44 4.24 -14.51 1.59
C ILE A 44 4.18 -15.01 0.16
N GLN A 45 5.14 -14.55 -0.65
CA GLN A 45 5.34 -15.04 -2.01
C GLN A 45 6.18 -16.32 -1.95
N ARG A 46 5.80 -17.35 -2.72
CA ARG A 46 6.55 -18.61 -2.84
C ARG A 46 7.37 -18.68 -4.12
N GLU A 47 6.86 -18.12 -5.21
CA GLU A 47 7.49 -18.11 -6.53
C GLU A 47 7.58 -16.67 -7.08
N PRO A 48 8.68 -16.29 -7.77
CA PRO A 48 9.84 -17.12 -8.12
C PRO A 48 10.78 -17.42 -6.95
N GLU A 49 10.66 -16.68 -5.84
CA GLU A 49 11.43 -16.90 -4.63
C GLU A 49 10.59 -16.65 -3.37
N LEU A 50 11.04 -17.23 -2.27
CA LEU A 50 10.41 -17.14 -0.97
C LEU A 50 10.68 -15.76 -0.34
N ALA A 51 9.67 -14.90 -0.31
CA ALA A 51 9.82 -13.53 0.18
C ALA A 51 8.56 -13.03 0.89
N VAL A 52 8.75 -12.13 1.87
CA VAL A 52 7.67 -11.25 2.32
C VAL A 52 7.52 -10.16 1.27
N ILE A 53 6.30 -9.98 0.76
CA ILE A 53 5.96 -8.92 -0.17
C ILE A 53 4.89 -8.02 0.43
N GLY A 54 4.92 -6.74 0.08
CA GLY A 54 3.86 -5.81 0.46
C GLY A 54 3.58 -4.79 -0.64
N GLY A 55 2.33 -4.34 -0.71
CA GLY A 55 1.91 -3.38 -1.72
C GLY A 55 0.39 -3.25 -1.82
N PRO A 56 -0.12 -2.62 -2.89
CA PRO A 56 -1.56 -2.51 -3.13
C PRO A 56 -2.23 -3.89 -3.07
N PRO A 57 -3.39 -4.04 -2.41
CA PRO A 57 -4.04 -5.34 -2.25
C PRO A 57 -4.24 -6.11 -3.56
N SER A 58 -4.61 -5.41 -4.64
CA SER A 58 -4.77 -6.01 -5.97
C SER A 58 -3.48 -6.59 -6.56
N ALA A 59 -2.32 -5.96 -6.30
CA ALA A 59 -1.02 -6.41 -6.79
C ALA A 59 -0.46 -7.57 -5.96
N VAL A 60 -0.81 -7.64 -4.67
CA VAL A 60 -0.36 -8.71 -3.79
C VAL A 60 -1.21 -9.96 -3.99
N ALA A 61 -2.52 -9.81 -4.16
CA ALA A 61 -3.44 -10.92 -4.39
C ALA A 61 -3.13 -11.74 -5.65
N SER A 62 -2.47 -11.15 -6.66
CA SER A 62 -2.05 -11.88 -7.86
C SER A 62 -0.75 -12.68 -7.69
N ARG A 63 -0.02 -12.48 -6.59
CA ARG A 63 1.31 -13.08 -6.35
C ARG A 63 1.36 -13.99 -5.12
N ALA A 64 0.34 -13.95 -4.27
CA ALA A 64 0.29 -14.75 -3.05
C ALA A 64 -1.16 -15.02 -2.61
N ASP A 65 -1.44 -16.27 -2.27
CA ASP A 65 -2.77 -16.70 -1.79
C ASP A 65 -3.06 -16.24 -0.35
N THR A 66 -2.01 -16.14 0.48
CA THR A 66 -2.12 -15.78 1.89
C THR A 66 -1.59 -14.37 2.12
N SER A 67 -2.49 -13.43 2.36
CA SER A 67 -2.16 -12.02 2.63
C SER A 67 -2.97 -11.44 3.80
N VAL A 68 -2.42 -10.43 4.47
CA VAL A 68 -3.07 -9.65 5.52
C VAL A 68 -3.12 -8.20 5.06
N VAL A 69 -4.28 -7.56 5.18
CA VAL A 69 -4.46 -6.16 4.78
C VAL A 69 -4.40 -5.25 5.99
N LEU A 70 -3.60 -4.19 5.91
CA LEU A 70 -3.55 -3.09 6.85
C LEU A 70 -4.29 -1.88 6.30
N LYS A 71 -4.95 -1.15 7.19
CA LYS A 71 -5.50 0.19 6.95
C LYS A 71 -4.90 1.18 7.94
N PRO A 72 -4.93 2.50 7.68
CA PRO A 72 -4.60 3.49 8.70
C PRO A 72 -5.41 3.24 9.97
N GLY A 73 -4.74 3.31 11.12
CA GLY A 73 -5.31 2.86 12.38
C GLY A 73 -4.47 3.28 13.58
N THR A 74 -4.52 2.47 14.64
CA THR A 74 -4.04 2.87 15.96
C THR A 74 -2.73 2.20 16.39
N PHE A 75 -2.36 1.06 15.80
CA PHE A 75 -1.15 0.35 16.23
C PHE A 75 0.10 0.96 15.60
N GLU A 76 1.08 1.25 16.44
CA GLU A 76 2.41 1.66 16.00
C GLU A 76 3.05 0.60 15.08
N PRO A 77 3.97 0.98 14.17
CA PRO A 77 4.46 0.10 13.11
C PRO A 77 4.99 -1.26 13.59
N ASN A 78 5.73 -1.28 14.70
CA ASN A 78 6.26 -2.53 15.26
C ASN A 78 5.18 -3.45 15.82
N ASP A 79 4.11 -2.89 16.39
CA ASP A 79 3.01 -3.67 16.94
C ASP A 79 2.10 -4.17 15.82
N ALA A 80 1.86 -3.35 14.79
CA ALA A 80 1.21 -3.78 13.56
C ALA A 80 1.99 -4.93 12.90
N ALA A 81 3.31 -4.83 12.79
CA ALA A 81 4.16 -5.89 12.22
C ALA A 81 4.06 -7.21 12.99
N LYS A 82 4.10 -7.18 14.33
CA LYS A 82 3.92 -8.38 15.16
C LYS A 82 2.55 -9.01 14.98
N LYS A 83 1.50 -8.19 14.86
CA LYS A 83 0.14 -8.68 14.62
C LYS A 83 0.00 -9.32 13.24
N VAL A 84 0.58 -8.72 12.20
CA VAL A 84 0.60 -9.29 10.85
C VAL A 84 1.36 -10.62 10.85
N LEU A 85 2.52 -10.68 11.53
CA LEU A 85 3.29 -11.92 11.66
C LEU A 85 2.45 -13.05 12.28
N ARG A 86 1.70 -12.73 13.35
CA ARG A 86 0.81 -13.68 14.01
C ARG A 86 -0.32 -14.13 13.08
N ALA A 87 -1.00 -13.18 12.43
CA ALA A 87 -2.10 -13.47 11.51
C ALA A 87 -1.66 -14.31 10.31
N LEU A 88 -0.46 -14.09 9.76
CA LEU A 88 0.10 -14.92 8.70
C LEU A 88 0.43 -16.33 9.19
N ARG A 89 1.01 -16.47 10.39
CA ARG A 89 1.32 -17.79 10.98
C ARG A 89 0.08 -18.62 11.27
N GLU A 90 -1.01 -17.99 11.73
CA GLU A 90 -2.29 -18.67 12.00
C GLU A 90 -2.95 -19.22 10.73
N ARG A 91 -2.58 -18.71 9.55
CA ARG A 91 -3.10 -19.16 8.24
C ARG A 91 -2.21 -20.19 7.54
N LEU A 92 -1.11 -20.60 8.18
CA LEU A 92 -0.14 -21.55 7.64
C LEU A 92 -0.08 -22.80 8.51
N SER A 93 0.31 -23.93 7.91
CA SER A 93 0.61 -25.14 8.69
C SER A 93 1.94 -25.02 9.43
N ASP A 94 2.10 -25.78 10.53
CA ASP A 94 3.34 -25.80 11.32
C ASP A 94 4.59 -26.16 10.50
N ALA A 95 4.44 -27.01 9.48
CA ALA A 95 5.51 -27.38 8.57
C ALA A 95 5.95 -26.19 7.69
N GLU A 96 4.98 -25.43 7.17
CA GLU A 96 5.25 -24.23 6.37
C GLU A 96 5.90 -23.13 7.20
N VAL A 97 5.42 -22.89 8.43
CA VAL A 97 6.00 -21.89 9.34
C VAL A 97 7.47 -22.19 9.64
N ARG A 98 7.84 -23.48 9.78
CA ARG A 98 9.24 -23.89 9.97
C ARG A 98 10.11 -23.59 8.74
N GLY A 99 9.61 -23.87 7.53
CA GLY A 99 10.32 -23.57 6.28
C GLY A 99 10.47 -22.07 6.03
N LEU A 100 9.53 -21.27 6.52
CA LEU A 100 9.48 -19.82 6.33
C LEU A 100 10.23 -19.02 7.40
N LYS A 101 10.74 -19.65 8.47
CA LYS A 101 11.22 -18.96 9.68
C LYS A 101 12.30 -17.90 9.41
N THR A 102 13.16 -18.12 8.42
CA THR A 102 14.23 -17.18 8.05
C THR A 102 13.68 -15.93 7.36
N VAL A 103 12.65 -16.09 6.53
CA VAL A 103 12.06 -15.02 5.70
C VAL A 103 10.92 -14.31 6.43
N LEU A 104 10.08 -15.08 7.13
CA LEU A 104 8.92 -14.61 7.87
C LEU A 104 9.31 -14.16 9.28
N ASN A 105 9.92 -12.99 9.35
CA ASN A 105 10.30 -12.30 10.58
C ASN A 105 9.65 -10.91 10.68
N THR A 106 9.70 -10.32 11.87
CA THR A 106 9.04 -9.02 12.14
C THR A 106 9.65 -7.88 11.33
N GLU A 107 10.96 -7.92 11.08
CA GLU A 107 11.68 -6.86 10.34
C GLU A 107 11.27 -6.84 8.86
N ALA A 108 11.20 -8.02 8.23
CA ALA A 108 10.74 -8.18 6.86
C ALA A 108 9.30 -7.69 6.66
N ILE A 109 8.44 -7.89 7.66
CA ILE A 109 7.07 -7.36 7.65
C ILE A 109 7.06 -5.86 7.89
N ALA A 110 7.82 -5.37 8.88
CA ALA A 110 7.87 -3.95 9.25
C ALA A 110 8.32 -3.07 8.09
N ALA A 111 9.17 -3.59 7.18
CA ALA A 111 9.57 -2.91 5.95
C ALA A 111 8.38 -2.52 5.03
N PHE A 112 7.24 -3.21 5.17
CA PHE A 112 6.01 -2.93 4.40
C PHE A 112 4.91 -2.28 5.23
N VAL A 113 5.12 -2.06 6.53
CA VAL A 113 4.13 -1.35 7.36
C VAL A 113 4.24 0.15 7.05
N PRO A 114 3.14 0.83 6.71
CA PRO A 114 3.19 2.24 6.35
C PRO A 114 3.55 3.08 7.58
N PRO A 115 4.17 4.25 7.37
CA PRO A 115 4.47 5.15 8.48
C PRO A 115 3.18 5.63 9.15
N GLY A 116 3.22 5.75 10.47
CA GLY A 116 2.05 6.07 11.30
C GLY A 116 1.33 4.82 11.83
N GLY A 117 0.16 5.03 12.43
CA GLY A 117 -0.63 3.95 13.00
C GLY A 117 -1.35 3.12 11.94
N SER A 118 -1.43 1.80 12.15
CA SER A 118 -2.11 0.84 11.28
C SER A 118 -3.00 -0.11 12.06
N ASP A 119 -4.14 -0.49 11.50
CA ASP A 119 -4.99 -1.58 12.00
C ASP A 119 -5.08 -2.69 10.96
N ILE A 120 -5.19 -3.94 11.42
CA ILE A 120 -5.47 -5.08 10.55
C ILE A 120 -6.95 -5.05 10.17
N VAL A 121 -7.23 -5.22 8.88
CA VAL A 121 -8.59 -5.48 8.39
C VAL A 121 -8.88 -6.96 8.66
N GLU A 122 -9.80 -7.22 9.57
CA GLU A 122 -10.30 -8.59 9.81
C GLU A 122 -10.98 -9.12 8.54
N PRO A 123 -10.79 -10.41 8.21
CA PRO A 123 -11.37 -11.04 7.02
C PRO A 123 -12.90 -11.13 7.09
#